data_AF-A0A953Q4Y9-F1
#
_entry.id   AF-A0A953Q4Y9-F1
#
_cell.length_a   1.000
_cell.length_b   1.000
_cell.length_c   1.000
_cell.angle_alpha   90.00
_cell.angle_beta   90.00
_cell.angle_gamma   90.00
#
_symmetry.space_group_name_H-M   'P 1'
#
loop_
_entity.id
_entity.type
_entity.pdbx_description
1 polymer ?
#
loop_
_entity_poly.entity_id
_entity_poly.type
_entity_poly.pdbx_seq_one_letter_code
_entity_poly.pdbx_strand_id
1 'polypeptide(L)'
;MRTTKLDMGPDAGRALSPAYPDTVATGGELRAPFGRTRLVVADTYDYSDFCIDFRDASEAIAEAKARAGMMKVCYVYDQEGQLLFSAGKP
;
A
#
# COMPACT_ATOMS: atom_id res chain seq x y z
N MET A 1 -7.02 -3.68 14.27
CA MET A 1 -6.75 -3.21 12.90
C MET A 1 -7.00 -1.70 12.89
N ARG A 2 -6.01 -0.88 12.51
CA ARG A 2 -6.18 0.57 12.36
C ARG A 2 -6.09 0.88 10.88
N THR A 3 -7.14 1.49 10.33
CA THR A 3 -7.21 1.91 8.92
C THR A 3 -7.09 3.42 8.89
N THR A 4 -6.19 3.95 8.07
CA THR A 4 -6.02 5.39 7.87
C THR A 4 -6.20 5.68 6.38
N LYS A 5 -6.98 6.72 6.05
CA LYS A 5 -7.11 7.19 4.67
C LYS A 5 -5.87 8.00 4.29
N LEU A 6 -5.36 7.79 3.08
CA LEU A 6 -4.31 8.60 2.47
C LEU A 6 -4.93 9.39 1.32
N ASP A 7 -4.80 10.72 1.35
CA ASP A 7 -5.23 11.58 0.23
C ASP A 7 -4.06 11.74 -0.74
N MET A 8 -3.87 10.79 -1.66
CA MET A 8 -2.78 10.84 -2.67
C MET A 8 -3.23 11.37 -4.05
N GLY A 9 -4.51 11.72 -4.21
CA GLY A 9 -5.04 12.31 -5.44
C GLY A 9 -5.11 11.32 -6.62
N PRO A 10 -5.33 11.82 -7.85
CA PRO A 10 -5.69 10.98 -8.99
C PRO A 10 -4.58 10.04 -9.50
N ASP A 11 -3.34 10.22 -9.04
CA ASP A 11 -2.16 9.45 -9.46
C ASP A 11 -1.75 8.34 -8.48
N ALA A 12 -2.63 7.97 -7.54
CA ALA A 12 -2.45 6.95 -6.50
C ALA A 12 -1.73 5.66 -6.95
N GLY A 13 -2.19 5.04 -8.05
CA GLY A 13 -1.61 3.79 -8.56
C GLY A 13 -0.17 3.96 -9.08
N ARG A 14 0.16 5.17 -9.56
CA ARG A 14 1.50 5.58 -9.95
C ARG A 14 2.34 5.90 -8.72
N ALA A 15 1.71 6.50 -7.70
CA ALA A 15 2.38 7.02 -6.52
C ALA A 15 2.98 5.97 -5.58
N LEU A 16 2.43 4.76 -5.65
CA LEU A 16 2.74 3.64 -4.78
C LEU A 16 3.61 2.58 -5.46
N SER A 17 3.77 2.63 -6.78
CA SER A 17 4.60 1.63 -7.46
C SER A 17 6.08 1.96 -7.29
N PRO A 18 6.95 0.99 -6.96
CA PRO A 18 8.41 1.20 -6.92
C PRO A 18 9.01 1.55 -8.29
N ALA A 19 8.25 1.40 -9.38
CA ALA A 19 8.64 1.82 -10.72
C ALA A 19 8.61 3.35 -10.93
N TYR A 20 8.00 4.11 -10.00
CA TYR A 20 7.97 5.57 -10.03
C TYR A 20 8.61 6.10 -8.73
N PRO A 21 9.92 6.45 -8.77
CA PRO A 21 10.70 6.82 -7.59
C PRO A 21 10.43 8.25 -7.08
N ASP A 22 9.54 9.02 -7.73
CA ASP A 22 9.26 10.42 -7.39
C ASP A 22 7.98 10.60 -6.57
N THR A 23 7.41 9.50 -6.08
CA THR A 23 6.11 9.49 -5.41
C THR A 23 6.19 8.79 -4.06
N VAL A 24 5.28 9.17 -3.15
CA VAL A 24 5.07 8.80 -1.72
C VAL A 24 5.85 7.58 -1.16
N ALA A 25 6.04 6.51 -1.95
CA ALA A 25 6.98 5.41 -1.71
C ALA A 25 8.41 5.81 -1.31
N THR A 26 8.99 6.85 -1.88
CA THR A 26 10.36 7.32 -1.58
C THR A 26 10.45 8.35 -0.45
N GLY A 27 9.32 8.94 -0.03
CA GLY A 27 9.27 9.99 1.01
C GLY A 27 9.22 9.48 2.45
N GLY A 28 9.11 8.17 2.67
CA GLY A 28 9.04 7.56 4.01
C GLY A 28 7.64 7.42 4.60
N GLU A 29 6.59 7.92 3.93
CA GLU A 29 5.20 7.78 4.39
C GLU A 29 4.64 6.35 4.26
N LEU A 30 5.28 5.50 3.44
CA LEU A 30 4.90 4.09 3.29
C LEU A 30 5.56 3.16 4.32
N ARG A 31 6.47 3.68 5.15
CA ARG A 31 7.04 2.91 6.25
C ARG A 31 5.95 2.47 7.21
N ALA A 32 5.92 1.17 7.50
CA ALA A 32 5.09 0.70 8.59
C ALA A 32 5.61 1.25 9.93
N PRO A 33 4.73 1.45 10.93
CA PRO A 33 5.19 1.72 12.29
C PRO A 33 6.16 0.65 12.79
N PHE A 34 7.02 0.98 13.75
CA PHE A 34 7.99 0.02 14.30
C PHE A 34 7.32 -1.30 14.72
N GLY A 35 7.90 -2.43 14.25
CA GLY A 35 7.38 -3.78 14.50
C GLY A 35 6.07 -4.10 13.77
N ARG A 36 5.74 -3.37 12.70
CA ARG A 36 4.53 -3.58 11.88
C ARG A 36 4.87 -3.80 10.42
N THR A 37 3.88 -4.25 9.68
CA THR A 37 3.84 -4.28 8.22
C THR A 37 2.67 -3.43 7.75
N ARG A 38 2.82 -2.65 6.69
CA ARG A 38 1.79 -1.75 6.17
C ARG A 38 1.28 -2.25 4.82
N LEU A 39 -0.01 -2.54 4.73
CA LEU A 39 -0.72 -2.71 3.47
C LEU A 39 -1.22 -1.35 3.02
N VAL A 40 -0.92 -0.96 1.79
CA VAL A 40 -1.54 0.15 1.10
C VAL A 40 -2.38 -0.38 -0.03
N VAL A 41 -3.64 0.02 -0.07
CA VAL A 41 -4.53 -0.31 -1.18
C VAL A 41 -4.82 0.97 -1.93
N ALA A 42 -4.46 0.94 -3.21
CA ALA A 42 -4.72 1.98 -4.18
C ALA A 42 -6.05 1.66 -4.89
N ASP A 43 -7.07 2.48 -4.70
CA ASP A 43 -8.32 2.36 -5.47
C ASP A 43 -8.23 3.27 -6.69
N THR A 44 -8.11 2.67 -7.88
CA THR A 44 -7.91 3.42 -9.13
C THR A 44 -9.19 4.03 -9.68
N TYR A 45 -10.36 3.75 -9.07
CA TYR A 45 -11.65 4.29 -9.47
C TYR A 45 -12.11 5.44 -8.57
N ASP A 46 -12.00 5.26 -7.24
CA ASP A 46 -12.53 6.22 -6.25
C ASP A 46 -11.45 7.16 -5.68
N TYR A 47 -10.22 7.08 -6.21
CA TYR A 47 -9.04 7.88 -5.83
C TYR A 47 -8.81 7.97 -4.32
N SER A 48 -9.25 6.93 -3.61
CA SER A 48 -9.29 6.88 -2.16
C SER A 48 -8.39 5.75 -1.72
N ASP A 49 -7.18 6.11 -1.31
CA ASP A 49 -6.21 5.14 -0.85
C ASP A 49 -6.32 4.94 0.65
N PHE A 50 -6.03 3.74 1.09
CA PHE A 50 -6.06 3.41 2.50
C PHE A 50 -4.85 2.58 2.88
N CYS A 51 -4.30 2.89 4.05
CA CYS A 51 -3.27 2.09 4.67
C CYS A 51 -3.81 1.35 5.89
N ILE A 52 -3.35 0.11 6.05
CA ILE A 52 -3.73 -0.79 7.13
C ILE A 52 -2.44 -1.39 7.70
N ASP A 53 -2.24 -1.21 9.00
CA ASP A 53 -1.05 -1.74 9.68
C ASP A 53 -1.35 -3.09 10.36
N PHE A 54 -0.53 -4.09 10.02
CA PHE A 54 -0.55 -5.46 10.52
C PHE A 54 0.64 -5.74 11.42
N ARG A 55 0.52 -6.74 12.29
CA ARG A 55 1.66 -7.18 13.13
C ARG A 55 2.68 -7.99 12.35
N ASP A 56 2.23 -8.70 11.34
CA ASP A 56 3.05 -9.60 10.54
C ASP A 56 2.77 -9.44 9.04
N ALA A 57 3.79 -9.79 8.25
CA ALA A 57 3.71 -9.69 6.81
C ALA A 57 2.74 -10.71 6.20
N SER A 58 2.59 -11.89 6.81
CA SER A 58 1.68 -12.93 6.32
C SER A 58 0.23 -12.47 6.27
N GLU A 59 -0.27 -11.86 7.35
CA GLU A 59 -1.62 -11.28 7.43
C GLU A 59 -1.79 -10.15 6.42
N ALA A 60 -0.81 -9.24 6.33
CA ALA A 60 -0.85 -8.13 5.36
C ALA A 60 -0.93 -8.63 3.92
N ILE A 61 -0.15 -9.67 3.57
CA ILE A 61 -0.12 -10.27 2.24
C ILE A 61 -1.42 -11.04 1.95
N ALA A 62 -1.98 -11.76 2.92
CA ALA A 62 -3.24 -12.45 2.76
C ALA A 62 -4.38 -11.46 2.47
N GLU A 63 -4.43 -10.35 3.21
CA GLU A 63 -5.40 -9.27 2.97
C GLU A 63 -5.17 -8.59 1.61
N ALA A 64 -3.92 -8.33 1.24
CA ALA A 64 -3.58 -7.78 -0.06
C ALA A 64 -4.11 -8.65 -1.21
N LYS A 65 -3.95 -9.98 -1.10
CA LYS A 65 -4.48 -10.93 -2.09
C LYS A 65 -6.02 -10.95 -2.12
N ALA A 66 -6.66 -10.83 -0.97
CA ALA A 66 -8.13 -10.83 -0.88
C ALA A 66 -8.75 -9.56 -1.47
N ARG A 67 -8.04 -8.41 -1.39
CA ARG A 67 -8.52 -7.11 -1.88
C ARG A 67 -8.08 -6.78 -3.30
N ALA A 68 -6.96 -7.35 -3.74
CA ALA A 68 -6.40 -7.06 -5.06
C ALA A 68 -7.37 -7.42 -6.17
N GLY A 69 -7.47 -6.54 -7.16
CA GLY A 69 -8.35 -6.72 -8.31
C GLY A 69 -7.92 -5.85 -9.47
N MET A 70 -8.81 -5.75 -10.47
CA MET A 70 -8.58 -4.96 -11.69
C MET A 70 -8.61 -3.45 -11.45
N MET A 71 -9.13 -2.99 -10.30
CA MET A 71 -9.18 -1.56 -9.93
C MET A 71 -8.61 -1.30 -8.53
N LYS A 72 -8.02 -2.33 -7.91
CA LYS A 72 -7.44 -2.26 -6.57
C LYS A 72 -6.06 -2.85 -6.61
N VAL A 73 -5.07 -1.97 -6.57
CA VAL A 73 -3.65 -2.37 -6.51
C VAL A 73 -3.21 -2.31 -5.06
N CYS A 74 -2.73 -3.42 -4.55
CA CYS A 74 -2.31 -3.58 -3.16
C CYS A 74 -0.78 -3.68 -3.09
N TYR A 75 -0.18 -2.98 -2.15
CA TYR A 75 1.25 -2.99 -1.86
C TYR A 75 1.48 -3.24 -0.38
N VAL A 76 2.47 -4.06 -0.03
CA VAL A 76 2.82 -4.38 1.35
C VAL A 76 4.25 -3.96 1.61
N TYR A 77 4.45 -3.10 2.60
CA TYR A 77 5.76 -2.58 3.00
C TYR A 77 6.11 -2.98 4.43
N ASP A 78 7.40 -3.17 4.69
CA ASP A 78 7.91 -3.32 6.04
C ASP A 78 8.12 -1.97 6.76
N GLN A 79 8.68 -2.01 7.97
CA GLN A 79 8.97 -0.83 8.77
C GLN A 79 10.10 0.06 8.20
N GLU A 80 10.97 -0.50 7.36
CA GLU A 80 12.04 0.25 6.68
C GLU A 80 11.52 0.92 5.40
N GLY A 81 10.32 0.53 4.96
CA GLY A 81 9.67 0.99 3.73
C GLY A 81 10.01 0.11 2.53
N GLN A 82 10.56 -1.08 2.74
CA GLN A 82 10.84 -2.04 1.67
C GLN A 82 9.56 -2.73 1.23
N LEU A 83 9.37 -2.83 -0.08
CA LEU A 83 8.23 -3.56 -0.65
C LEU A 83 8.44 -5.07 -0.46
N LEU A 84 7.54 -5.69 0.30
CA LEU A 84 7.51 -7.13 0.50
C LEU A 84 6.62 -7.84 -0.53
N PHE A 85 5.55 -7.20 -0.97
CA PHE A 85 4.56 -7.80 -1.87
C PHE A 85 3.73 -6.75 -2.62
N SER A 86 3.29 -7.09 -3.83
CA SER A 86 2.31 -6.31 -4.60
C SER A 86 1.33 -7.23 -5.33
N ALA A 87 0.07 -6.83 -5.42
CA ALA A 87 -0.97 -7.55 -6.15
C ALA A 87 -2.01 -6.60 -6.77
N GLY A 88 -2.71 -7.08 -7.79
CA GLY A 88 -3.66 -6.30 -8.58
C GLY A 88 -3.02 -5.78 -9.86
N LYS A 89 -3.86 -5.34 -10.79
CA LYS A 89 -3.43 -4.66 -12.01
C LYS A 89 -4.27 -3.40 -12.16
N PRO A 90 -3.68 -2.25 -12.50
CA PRO A 90 -4.44 -1.08 -12.91
C PRO A 90 -5.20 -1.34 -14.22
#